data_AF-A0A535W3C6-F1
#
_entry.id   AF-A0A535W3C6-F1
#
_cell.length_a   1.000
_cell.length_b   1.000
_cell.length_c   1.000
_cell.angle_alpha   90.00
_cell.angle_beta   90.00
_cell.angle_gamma   90.00
#
_symmetry.space_group_name_H-M   'P 1'
#
loop_
_entity.id
_entity.type
_entity.pdbx_description
1 polymer ?
#
loop_
_entity_poly.entity_id
_entity_poly.type
_entity_poly.pdbx_seq_one_letter_code
_entity_poly.pdbx_strand_id
1 'polypeptide(L)'
;MDSNRIFRPLLWLLVLAGAFFGLAATIAPATFAALTGFSGTDAFTYRLAGAGTFAYAVGLASGSQASWVELRIPIASTLAFNAASILACLVAIYSGGAPWLVYVILLASIAFTAATWQLLREPPHAVAGKARAELEHPIAQWLVVLYVIGVVAAAAW
;
A
#
# COMPACT_ATOMS: atom_id res chain seq x y z
N MET A 1 -0.40 -19.01 -11.99
CA MET A 1 -0.39 -17.88 -12.94
C MET A 1 1.06 -17.43 -13.11
N ASP A 2 1.57 -17.16 -14.30
CA ASP A 2 3.01 -16.86 -14.46
C ASP A 2 3.38 -15.53 -13.76
N SER A 3 4.16 -15.60 -12.66
CA SER A 3 4.58 -14.44 -11.86
C SER A 3 5.25 -13.35 -12.72
N ASN A 4 5.98 -13.73 -13.78
CA ASN A 4 6.63 -12.76 -14.65
C ASN A 4 5.63 -11.93 -15.46
N ARG A 5 4.50 -12.52 -15.86
CA ARG A 5 3.47 -11.83 -16.66
C ARG A 5 2.61 -10.89 -15.82
N ILE A 6 2.36 -11.27 -14.56
CA ILE A 6 1.47 -10.50 -13.68
C ILE A 6 2.19 -9.38 -12.92
N PHE A 7 3.51 -9.50 -12.74
CA PHE A 7 4.28 -8.61 -11.87
C PHE A 7 4.15 -7.14 -12.25
N ARG A 8 4.46 -6.78 -13.51
CA ARG A 8 4.41 -5.39 -13.99
C ARG A 8 3.01 -4.77 -13.94
N PRO A 9 1.95 -5.41 -14.49
CA PRO A 9 0.61 -4.84 -14.43
C PRO A 9 0.11 -4.73 -12.99
N LEU A 10 0.39 -5.72 -12.12
CA LEU A 10 0.02 -5.65 -10.71
C LEU A 10 0.73 -4.50 -9.99
N LEU A 11 2.05 -4.33 -10.21
CA LEU A 11 2.83 -3.26 -9.59
C LEU A 11 2.24 -1.90 -9.96
N TRP A 12 1.99 -1.64 -11.25
CA TRP A 12 1.40 -0.38 -11.69
C TRP A 12 -0.03 -0.18 -11.18
N LEU A 13 -0.82 -1.26 -11.12
CA LEU A 13 -2.16 -1.19 -10.56
C LEU A 13 -2.14 -0.82 -9.06
N LEU A 14 -1.22 -1.39 -8.28
CA LEU A 14 -1.02 -1.04 -6.87
C LEU A 14 -0.54 0.40 -6.71
N VAL A 15 0.39 0.86 -7.55
CA VAL A 15 0.86 2.25 -7.57
C VAL A 15 -0.29 3.20 -7.86
N LEU A 16 -1.07 2.95 -8.91
CA LEU A 16 -2.18 3.82 -9.30
C LEU A 16 -3.29 3.84 -8.24
N ALA A 17 -3.64 2.68 -7.69
CA ALA A 17 -4.63 2.59 -6.61
C ALA A 17 -4.16 3.33 -5.36
N GLY A 18 -2.93 3.06 -4.90
CA GLY A 18 -2.36 3.73 -3.73
C GLY A 18 -2.19 5.24 -3.94
N ALA A 19 -1.84 5.66 -5.16
CA ALA A 19 -1.73 7.07 -5.50
C ALA A 19 -3.09 7.77 -5.46
N PHE A 20 -4.11 7.19 -6.11
CA PHE A 20 -5.45 7.75 -6.14
C PHE A 20 -6.09 7.80 -4.75
N PHE A 21 -6.17 6.67 -4.05
CA PHE A 21 -6.79 6.60 -2.72
C PHE A 21 -5.99 7.40 -1.69
N GLY A 22 -4.66 7.36 -1.76
CA GLY A 22 -3.78 8.12 -0.89
C GLY A 22 -3.93 9.62 -1.08
N LEU A 23 -3.82 10.13 -2.31
CA LEU A 23 -3.95 11.57 -2.58
C LEU A 23 -5.37 12.08 -2.31
N ALA A 24 -6.40 11.33 -2.72
CA ALA A 24 -7.78 11.74 -2.49
C ALA A 24 -8.09 11.91 -0.99
N ALA A 25 -7.68 10.94 -0.16
CA ALA A 25 -7.86 11.02 1.29
C ALA A 25 -6.96 12.09 1.95
N THR A 26 -5.76 12.35 1.41
CA THR A 26 -4.83 13.36 1.94
C THR A 26 -5.26 14.79 1.62
N ILE A 27 -5.60 15.07 0.37
CA ILE A 27 -5.82 16.44 -0.11
C ILE A 27 -7.26 16.88 0.18
N ALA A 28 -8.23 15.99 -0.06
CA ALA A 28 -9.65 16.32 0.00
C ALA A 28 -10.44 15.33 0.88
N PRO A 29 -10.09 15.17 2.18
CA PRO A 29 -10.65 14.14 3.05
C PRO A 29 -12.18 14.22 3.16
N ALA A 30 -12.74 15.42 3.33
CA ALA A 30 -14.20 15.61 3.45
C ALA A 30 -14.94 15.29 2.14
N THR A 31 -14.42 15.76 1.00
CA THR A 31 -14.99 15.48 -0.33
C THR A 31 -14.92 13.99 -0.64
N PHE A 32 -13.77 13.37 -0.38
CA PHE A 32 -13.57 11.94 -0.59
C PHE A 32 -14.53 11.13 0.27
N ALA A 33 -14.65 11.44 1.56
CA ALA A 33 -15.60 10.78 2.46
C ALA A 33 -17.05 10.94 1.99
N ALA A 34 -17.47 12.15 1.61
CA ALA A 34 -18.82 12.40 1.13
C ALA A 34 -19.17 11.60 -0.14
N LEU A 35 -18.26 11.54 -1.11
CA LEU A 35 -18.45 10.75 -2.35
C LEU A 35 -18.49 9.25 -2.10
N THR A 36 -17.88 8.79 -1.01
CA THR A 36 -17.72 7.38 -0.70
C THR A 36 -18.68 6.89 0.38
N GLY A 37 -19.57 7.78 0.86
CA GLY A 37 -20.62 7.46 1.83
C GLY A 37 -20.17 7.44 3.29
N PHE A 38 -19.01 8.03 3.61
CA PHE A 38 -18.50 8.16 4.98
C PHE A 38 -18.72 9.57 5.54
N SER A 39 -18.69 9.71 6.88
CA SER A 39 -18.97 10.99 7.55
C SER A 39 -17.94 12.08 7.26
N GLY A 40 -16.67 11.71 7.05
CA GLY A 40 -15.57 12.65 6.85
C GLY A 40 -15.27 13.54 8.06
N THR A 41 -15.81 13.20 9.24
CA THR A 41 -15.73 14.04 10.46
C THR A 41 -14.33 14.13 11.05
N ASP A 42 -13.50 13.12 10.80
CA ASP A 42 -12.11 13.09 11.26
C ASP A 42 -11.13 13.30 10.10
N ALA A 43 -10.97 14.56 9.69
CA ALA A 43 -10.07 14.92 8.60
C ALA A 43 -8.59 14.57 8.91
N PHE A 44 -8.19 14.51 10.19
CA PHE A 44 -6.83 14.17 10.58
C PHE A 44 -6.53 12.71 10.25
N THR A 45 -7.41 11.78 10.66
CA THR A 45 -7.25 10.35 10.37
C THR A 45 -7.26 10.07 8.87
N TYR A 46 -8.15 10.72 8.10
CA TYR A 46 -8.15 10.57 6.63
C TYR A 46 -6.84 11.05 6.01
N ARG A 47 -6.28 12.17 6.48
CA ARG A 47 -5.01 12.70 5.98
C ARG A 47 -3.84 11.80 6.31
N LEU A 48 -3.78 11.28 7.52
CA LEU A 48 -2.71 10.38 7.96
C LEU A 48 -2.76 9.06 7.19
N ALA A 49 -3.94 8.44 7.10
CA ALA A 49 -4.15 7.21 6.34
C ALA A 49 -3.86 7.41 4.84
N GLY A 50 -4.30 8.53 4.29
CA GLY A 50 -4.03 8.93 2.91
C GLY A 50 -2.55 9.10 2.62
N ALA A 51 -1.83 9.82 3.49
CA ALA A 51 -0.40 10.07 3.32
C ALA A 51 0.41 8.76 3.40
N GLY A 52 0.06 7.87 4.33
CA GLY A 52 0.66 6.54 4.42
C GLY A 52 0.42 5.70 3.15
N THR A 53 -0.81 5.70 2.64
CA THR A 53 -1.17 4.98 1.40
C THR A 53 -0.45 5.56 0.19
N PHE A 54 -0.31 6.89 0.12
CA PHE A 54 0.43 7.55 -0.96
C PHE A 54 1.93 7.25 -0.89
N ALA A 55 2.53 7.26 0.31
CA ALA A 55 3.93 6.90 0.50
C ALA A 55 4.22 5.46 0.03
N TYR A 56 3.29 4.52 0.24
CA TYR A 56 3.40 3.17 -0.33
C TYR A 56 3.42 3.18 -1.86
N ALA A 57 2.54 3.96 -2.50
CA ALA A 57 2.53 4.08 -3.95
C ALA A 57 3.84 4.64 -4.50
N VAL A 58 4.42 5.65 -3.84
CA VAL A 58 5.73 6.21 -4.21
C VAL A 58 6.83 5.16 -4.06
N GLY A 59 6.85 4.41 -2.96
CA GLY A 59 7.83 3.33 -2.73
C GLY A 59 7.72 2.18 -3.74
N LEU A 60 6.50 1.81 -4.14
CA LEU A 60 6.28 0.81 -5.20
C LEU A 60 6.68 1.36 -6.59
N ALA A 61 6.43 2.63 -6.86
CA ALA A 61 6.77 3.27 -8.13
C ALA A 61 8.29 3.41 -8.30
N SER A 62 9.01 3.83 -7.26
CA SER A 62 10.48 3.86 -7.27
C SER A 62 11.06 2.45 -7.42
N GLY A 63 10.37 1.45 -6.88
CA GLY A 63 10.70 0.04 -7.04
C GLY A 63 10.54 -0.52 -8.47
N SER A 64 10.00 0.23 -9.43
CA SER A 64 9.80 -0.27 -10.81
C SER A 64 11.10 -0.66 -11.55
N GLN A 65 12.24 -0.13 -11.11
CA GLN A 65 13.58 -0.48 -11.61
C GLN A 65 14.40 -1.34 -10.63
N ALA A 66 13.89 -1.54 -9.43
CA ALA A 66 14.57 -2.16 -8.30
C ALA A 66 14.71 -3.68 -8.44
N SER A 67 15.63 -4.25 -7.67
CA SER A 67 15.77 -5.70 -7.56
C SER A 67 14.65 -6.32 -6.72
N TRP A 68 14.43 -7.63 -6.86
CA TRP A 68 13.41 -8.33 -6.06
C TRP A 68 13.63 -8.19 -4.55
N VAL A 69 14.88 -8.11 -4.09
CA VAL A 69 15.24 -7.97 -2.66
C VAL A 69 14.73 -6.66 -2.07
N GLU A 70 14.72 -5.59 -2.85
CA GLU A 70 14.21 -4.29 -2.43
C GLU A 70 12.68 -4.26 -2.47
N LEU A 71 12.08 -4.85 -3.52
CA LEU A 71 10.64 -4.86 -3.75
C LEU A 71 9.85 -5.78 -2.82
N ARG A 72 10.45 -6.87 -2.33
CA ARG A 72 9.74 -7.86 -1.49
C ARG A 72 9.20 -7.24 -0.21
N ILE A 73 9.85 -6.22 0.34
CA ILE A 73 9.40 -5.55 1.57
C ILE A 73 8.13 -4.73 1.29
N PRO A 74 8.11 -3.78 0.34
CA PRO A 74 6.87 -3.10 -0.07
C PRO A 74 5.73 -4.04 -0.47
N ILE A 75 6.03 -5.16 -1.15
CA ILE A 75 5.02 -6.17 -1.52
C ILE A 75 4.47 -6.87 -0.28
N ALA A 76 5.32 -7.27 0.68
CA ALA A 76 4.89 -7.86 1.94
C ALA A 76 4.06 -6.89 2.79
N SER A 77 4.45 -5.62 2.84
CA SER A 77 3.65 -4.58 3.50
C SER A 77 2.29 -4.39 2.84
N THR A 78 2.23 -4.43 1.50
CA THR A 78 0.96 -4.37 0.76
C THR A 78 0.05 -5.55 1.10
N LEU A 79 0.62 -6.75 1.24
CA LEU A 79 -0.12 -7.93 1.68
C LEU A 79 -0.69 -7.73 3.10
N ALA A 80 0.15 -7.29 4.03
CA ALA A 80 -0.26 -7.08 5.42
C ALA A 80 -1.35 -6.00 5.53
N PHE A 81 -1.21 -4.91 4.79
CA PHE A 81 -2.21 -3.85 4.72
C PHE A 81 -3.54 -4.37 4.19
N ASN A 82 -3.53 -5.09 3.06
CA ASN A 82 -4.77 -5.63 2.49
C ASN A 82 -5.43 -6.68 3.41
N ALA A 83 -4.65 -7.49 4.15
CA ALA A 83 -5.20 -8.39 5.16
C ALA A 83 -5.93 -7.61 6.28
N ALA A 84 -5.34 -6.53 6.77
CA ALA A 84 -5.99 -5.64 7.74
C ALA A 84 -7.23 -4.96 7.13
N SER A 85 -7.17 -4.53 5.87
CA SER A 85 -8.31 -3.95 5.16
C SER A 85 -9.47 -4.92 5.01
N ILE A 86 -9.21 -6.20 4.73
CA ILE A 86 -10.24 -7.24 4.67
C ILE A 86 -10.95 -7.35 6.01
N LEU A 87 -10.20 -7.44 7.12
CA LEU A 87 -10.79 -7.50 8.47
C LEU A 87 -11.63 -6.24 8.77
N ALA A 88 -11.11 -5.05 8.46
CA ALA A 88 -11.85 -3.81 8.65
C ALA A 88 -13.14 -3.76 7.82
N CYS A 89 -13.11 -4.22 6.57
CA CYS A 89 -14.29 -4.30 5.72
C CYS A 89 -15.32 -5.28 6.26
N LEU A 90 -14.89 -6.46 6.73
CA LEU A 90 -15.79 -7.44 7.34
C LEU A 90 -16.47 -6.89 8.60
N VAL A 91 -15.74 -6.19 9.46
CA VAL A 91 -16.31 -5.51 10.64
C VAL A 91 -17.33 -4.43 10.25
N ALA A 92 -17.03 -3.63 9.22
CA ALA A 92 -17.95 -2.61 8.74
C ALA A 92 -19.24 -3.20 8.16
N ILE A 93 -19.13 -4.29 7.39
CA ILE A 93 -20.28 -5.01 6.81
C ILE A 93 -21.12 -5.64 7.93
N TYR A 94 -20.48 -6.31 8.89
CA TYR A 94 -21.16 -6.95 10.01
C TYR A 94 -21.90 -5.93 10.90
N SER A 95 -21.34 -4.73 11.06
CA SER A 95 -21.96 -3.62 11.79
C SER A 95 -23.18 -3.00 11.08
N GLY A 96 -23.51 -3.43 9.85
CA GLY A 96 -24.72 -3.02 9.13
C GLY A 96 -24.69 -1.65 8.47
N GLY A 97 -23.55 -0.95 8.50
CA GLY A 97 -23.39 0.42 8.01
C GLY A 97 -22.41 0.57 6.84
N ALA A 98 -22.04 -0.52 6.17
CA ALA A 98 -21.01 -0.49 5.12
C ALA A 98 -21.49 0.25 3.85
N PRO A 99 -20.88 1.41 3.49
CA PRO A 99 -21.16 2.04 2.21
C PRO A 99 -20.62 1.19 1.05
N TRP A 100 -21.07 1.49 -0.17
CA TRP A 100 -20.71 0.73 -1.38
C TRP A 100 -19.20 0.57 -1.58
N LEU A 101 -18.40 1.58 -1.21
CA LEU A 101 -16.95 1.55 -1.37
C LEU A 101 -16.31 0.42 -0.55
N VAL A 102 -16.87 0.06 0.61
CA VAL A 102 -16.35 -1.03 1.46
C VAL A 102 -16.32 -2.36 0.69
N TYR A 103 -17.33 -2.64 -0.11
CA TYR A 103 -17.38 -3.88 -0.91
C TYR A 103 -16.35 -3.88 -2.04
N VAL A 104 -16.11 -2.70 -2.64
CA VAL A 104 -15.06 -2.55 -3.67
C VAL A 104 -13.67 -2.72 -3.05
N ILE A 105 -13.42 -2.12 -1.89
CA ILE A 105 -12.18 -2.30 -1.14
C ILE A 105 -12.00 -3.76 -0.77
N LEU A 106 -13.04 -4.43 -0.24
CA LEU A 106 -12.96 -5.85 0.13
C LEU A 106 -12.55 -6.72 -1.06
N LEU A 107 -13.21 -6.56 -2.21
CA LEU A 107 -12.90 -7.32 -3.42
C LEU A 107 -11.46 -7.05 -3.90
N ALA A 108 -11.06 -5.77 -3.96
CA ALA A 108 -9.71 -5.37 -4.36
C ALA A 108 -8.66 -5.93 -3.40
N SER A 109 -8.89 -5.85 -2.08
CA SER A 109 -7.97 -6.34 -1.06
C SER A 109 -7.83 -7.85 -1.10
N ILE A 110 -8.89 -8.61 -1.36
CA ILE A 110 -8.79 -10.07 -1.58
C ILE A 110 -7.91 -10.36 -2.80
N ALA A 111 -8.18 -9.70 -3.93
CA ALA A 111 -7.42 -9.91 -5.16
C ALA A 111 -5.94 -9.53 -5.01
N PHE A 112 -5.65 -8.37 -4.42
CA PHE A 112 -4.28 -7.91 -4.18
C PHE A 112 -3.55 -8.76 -3.14
N THR A 113 -4.24 -9.22 -2.09
CA THR A 113 -3.64 -10.17 -1.12
C THR A 113 -3.22 -11.45 -1.82
N ALA A 114 -4.10 -12.05 -2.63
CA ALA A 114 -3.78 -13.27 -3.36
C ALA A 114 -2.62 -13.08 -4.34
N ALA A 115 -2.62 -11.97 -5.08
CA ALA A 115 -1.58 -11.68 -6.08
C ALA A 115 -0.22 -11.38 -5.44
N THR A 116 -0.19 -10.57 -4.37
CA THR A 116 1.05 -10.26 -3.63
C THR A 116 1.58 -11.48 -2.88
N TRP A 117 0.70 -12.32 -2.32
CA TRP A 117 1.09 -13.60 -1.72
C TRP A 117 1.75 -14.52 -2.74
N GLN A 118 1.18 -14.61 -3.95
CA GLN A 118 1.76 -15.40 -5.03
C GLN A 118 3.15 -14.89 -5.42
N LEU A 119 3.32 -13.57 -5.59
CA LEU A 119 4.63 -12.99 -5.90
C LEU A 119 5.68 -13.28 -4.82
N LEU A 120 5.29 -13.25 -3.54
CA LEU A 120 6.20 -13.54 -2.42
C LEU A 120 6.60 -15.01 -2.38
N ARG A 121 5.69 -15.93 -2.73
CA ARG A 121 5.96 -17.37 -2.83
C ARG A 121 6.82 -17.73 -4.05
N GLU A 122 6.52 -17.10 -5.19
CA GLU A 122 7.15 -17.38 -6.48
C GLU A 122 7.68 -16.07 -7.09
N PRO A 123 8.87 -15.62 -6.65
CA PRO A 123 9.49 -14.39 -7.14
C PRO A 123 9.64 -14.36 -8.66
N PRO A 124 9.35 -13.24 -9.33
CA PRO A 124 9.55 -13.14 -10.77
C PRO A 124 11.05 -13.23 -11.13
N HIS A 125 11.39 -14.25 -11.93
CA HIS A 125 12.76 -14.58 -12.32
C HIS A 125 13.51 -13.41 -12.99
N ALA A 126 12.80 -12.55 -13.73
CA ALA A 126 13.38 -11.40 -14.44
C ALA A 126 14.01 -10.35 -13.50
N VAL A 127 13.56 -10.28 -12.24
CA VAL A 127 14.01 -9.28 -11.25
C VAL A 127 14.89 -9.90 -10.15
N ALA A 128 14.86 -11.23 -10.02
CA ALA A 128 15.71 -11.99 -9.10
C ALA A 128 17.19 -11.96 -9.50
N GLY A 129 17.51 -11.86 -10.80
CA GLY A 129 18.90 -11.84 -11.30
C GLY A 129 19.72 -10.60 -10.92
N LYS A 130 19.07 -9.45 -10.70
CA LYS A 130 19.74 -8.19 -10.29
C LYS A 130 20.12 -8.16 -8.80
N ALA A 131 19.47 -8.98 -7.97
CA ALA A 131 19.54 -8.90 -6.51
C ALA A 131 20.89 -9.27 -5.88
N ARG A 132 21.73 -10.05 -6.59
CA ARG A 132 23.03 -10.51 -6.07
C ARG A 132 24.11 -9.42 -6.09
N ALA A 133 23.93 -8.37 -6.90
CA ALA A 133 24.92 -7.30 -7.08
C ALA A 133 24.71 -6.08 -6.14
N GLU A 134 23.54 -5.94 -5.50
CA GLU A 134 23.15 -4.72 -4.77
C GLU A 134 23.13 -4.83 -3.24
N LEU A 135 23.44 -6.00 -2.66
CA LEU A 135 23.56 -6.20 -1.21
C LEU A 135 24.64 -5.31 -0.54
N GLU A 136 25.38 -4.53 -1.32
CA GLU A 136 26.52 -3.70 -0.89
C GLU A 136 26.17 -2.21 -0.68
N HIS A 137 24.94 -1.75 -0.98
CA HIS A 137 24.61 -0.32 -0.87
C HIS A 137 23.80 0.03 0.40
N PRO A 138 24.35 0.85 1.33
CA PRO A 138 23.65 1.24 2.54
C PRO A 138 22.50 2.23 2.26
N ILE A 139 21.43 2.16 3.08
CA ILE A 139 20.30 3.09 3.04
C ILE A 139 20.82 4.52 3.29
N ALA A 140 20.33 5.49 2.51
CA ALA A 140 20.71 6.89 2.69
C ALA A 140 20.37 7.36 4.12
N GLN A 141 21.36 7.86 4.86
CA GLN A 141 21.20 8.16 6.29
C GLN A 141 20.12 9.22 6.59
N TRP A 142 19.88 10.17 5.69
CA TRP A 142 18.84 11.18 5.87
C TRP A 142 17.43 10.57 5.91
N LEU A 143 17.19 9.45 5.20
CA LEU A 143 15.93 8.70 5.27
C LEU A 143 15.73 8.09 6.65
N VAL A 144 16.81 7.56 7.26
CA VAL A 144 16.78 7.02 8.63
C VAL A 144 16.41 8.12 9.63
N VAL A 145 16.97 9.31 9.49
CA VAL A 145 16.64 10.47 10.33
C VAL A 145 15.16 10.85 10.20
N LEU A 146 14.61 10.90 8.99
CA LEU A 146 13.19 11.19 8.78
C LEU A 146 12.28 10.12 9.40
N TYR A 147 12.66 8.84 9.32
CA TYR A 147 11.92 7.78 10.00
C TYR A 147 11.93 7.96 11.51
N VAL A 148 13.09 8.29 12.12
CA VAL A 148 13.19 8.55 13.56
C VAL A 148 12.31 9.73 13.96
N ILE A 149 12.37 10.84 13.23
CA ILE A 149 11.53 12.03 13.49
C ILE A 149 10.05 11.66 13.38
N GLY A 150 9.67 10.92 12.33
CA GLY A 150 8.29 10.48 12.12
C GLY A 150 7.78 9.59 13.25
N VAL A 151 8.59 8.65 13.73
CA VAL A 151 8.25 7.77 14.86
C VAL A 151 8.11 8.56 16.16
N VAL A 152 9.06 9.46 16.46
CA VAL A 152 9.00 10.31 17.66
C VAL A 152 7.77 11.23 17.62
N ALA A 153 7.51 11.83 16.46
CA ALA A 153 6.32 12.65 16.25
C ALA A 153 5.05 11.82 16.43
N ALA A 154 4.97 10.61 15.87
CA ALA A 154 3.79 9.75 16.04
C ALA A 154 3.58 9.27 17.49
N ALA A 155 4.64 9.12 18.27
CA ALA A 155 4.56 8.72 19.68
C ALA A 155 4.18 9.86 20.65
N ALA A 156 4.25 11.11 20.18
CA ALA A 156 3.99 12.30 20.99
C ALA A 156 2.54 12.83 20.91
N TRP A 157 1.66 12.10 20.23
CA TRP A 157 0.24 12.46 20.02
C TRP A 157 -0.69 11.35 20.51
#